data_AF-A0A9D3YVG6-F1
#
_entry.id   AF-A0A9D3YVG6-F1
#
_cell.length_a   1.000
_cell.length_b   1.000
_cell.length_c   1.000
_cell.angle_alpha   90.00
_cell.angle_beta   90.00
_cell.angle_gamma   90.00
#
_symmetry.space_group_name_H-M   'P 1'
#
loop_
_entity.id
_entity.type
_entity.pdbx_description
1 polymer ?
#
loop_
_entity_poly.entity_id
_entity_poly.type
_entity_poly.pdbx_seq_one_letter_code
_entity_poly.pdbx_strand_id
1 'polypeptide(L)' 'MIPKVQALQRPRCKYKCKACGKTDRKWRLIGHIRKQHVPMDQVPFACGLCNFR' A
#
# COMPACT_ATOMS: atom_id res chain seq x y z
N MET A 1 2.33 10.04 -41.50
CA MET A 1 3.01 9.19 -40.51
C MET A 1 2.77 9.79 -39.13
N ILE A 2 1.83 9.24 -38.36
CA ILE A 2 1.45 9.77 -37.05
C ILE A 2 2.50 9.26 -36.06
N PRO A 3 3.30 10.12 -35.40
CA PRO A 3 4.29 9.65 -34.46
C PRO A 3 3.56 8.96 -33.30
N LYS A 4 3.91 7.69 -33.12
CA LYS A 4 3.42 6.82 -32.06
C LYS A 4 3.83 7.47 -30.74
N VAL A 5 2.91 8.17 -30.08
CA VAL A 5 3.13 8.73 -28.75
C VAL A 5 3.46 7.56 -27.83
N GLN A 6 4.74 7.38 -27.56
CA GLN A 6 5.18 6.42 -26.56
C GLN A 6 4.67 6.98 -25.25
N ALA A 7 3.58 6.38 -24.75
CA ALA A 7 3.02 6.71 -23.45
C ALA A 7 4.20 6.79 -22.48
N LEU A 8 4.44 8.00 -21.93
CA LEU A 8 5.39 8.22 -20.86
C LEU A 8 5.05 7.16 -19.81
N GLN A 9 5.87 6.11 -19.72
CA GLN A 9 5.71 5.10 -18.69
C GLN A 9 5.96 5.85 -17.39
N ARG A 10 4.89 6.36 -16.77
CA ARG A 10 4.95 6.95 -15.44
C ARG A 10 5.68 5.90 -14.60
N PRO A 11 6.85 6.22 -14.05
CA PRO A 11 7.53 5.26 -13.20
C PRO A 11 6.50 4.81 -12.19
N ARG A 12 6.27 3.49 -12.10
CA ARG A 12 5.37 2.93 -11.09
C ARG A 12 6.04 3.24 -9.76
N CYS A 13 5.79 4.43 -9.21
CA CYS A 13 6.43 4.89 -7.99
C CYS A 13 6.08 3.89 -6.91
N LYS A 14 7.09 3.11 -6.52
CA LYS A 14 6.99 2.21 -5.39
C LYS A 14 7.31 3.04 -4.15
N TYR A 15 6.49 2.87 -3.13
CA TYR A 15 6.61 3.55 -1.86
C TYR A 15 7.26 2.58 -0.88
N LYS A 16 8.14 3.09 -0.03
CA LYS A 16 8.83 2.30 1.00
C LYS A 16 8.13 2.49 2.35
N CYS A 17 7.80 1.40 3.02
CA CYS A 17 7.34 1.42 4.40
C CYS A 17 8.51 1.84 5.30
N LYS A 18 8.31 2.87 6.13
CA LYS A 18 9.35 3.33 7.06
C LYS A 18 9.58 2.35 8.22
N ALA A 19 8.55 1.61 8.63
CA ALA A 19 8.63 0.70 9.78
C ALA A 19 9.40 -0.61 9.49
N CYS A 20 9.26 -1.19 8.29
CA CYS A 20 9.93 -2.46 7.94
C CYS A 20 10.67 -2.46 6.60
N GLY A 21 10.71 -1.33 5.89
CA GLY A 21 11.44 -1.21 4.62
C GLY A 21 10.75 -1.82 3.39
N LYS A 22 9.56 -2.43 3.53
CA LYS A 22 8.84 -3.06 2.41
C LYS A 22 8.48 -2.05 1.33
N THR A 23 8.71 -2.39 0.06
CA THR A 23 8.48 -1.49 -1.07
C THR A 23 7.36 -2.00 -1.97
N ASP A 24 6.26 -1.26 -2.13
CA ASP A 24 5.11 -1.65 -2.96
C ASP A 24 4.40 -0.42 -3.55
N ARG A 25 3.40 -0.62 -4.41
CA ARG A 25 2.47 0.42 -4.87
C ARG A 25 1.72 1.02 -3.69
N LYS A 26 1.37 2.30 -3.80
CA LYS A 26 0.71 3.09 -2.74
C LYS A 26 -0.41 2.33 -2.02
N TRP A 27 -1.38 1.81 -2.77
CA TRP A 27 -2.56 1.15 -2.20
C TRP A 27 -2.22 -0.14 -1.44
N ARG A 28 -1.29 -0.95 -1.96
CA ARG A 28 -0.81 -2.15 -1.24
C ARG A 28 -0.02 -1.79 -0.01
N LEU A 29 0.79 -0.74 -0.08
CA LEU A 29 1.58 -0.29 1.06
C LEU A 29 0.68 0.23 2.19
N ILE A 30 -0.40 0.96 1.87
CA ILE A 30 -1.38 1.41 2.86
C ILE A 30 -2.03 0.21 3.55
N GLY A 31 -2.48 -0.79 2.79
CA GLY A 31 -3.03 -2.02 3.37
C GLY A 31 -2.01 -2.77 4.24
N HIS A 32 -0.76 -2.86 3.78
CA HIS A 32 0.33 -3.41 4.56
C HIS A 32 0.56 -2.67 5.88
N ILE A 33 0.58 -1.34 5.87
CA ILE A 33 0.77 -0.53 7.07
C ILE A 33 -0.38 -0.75 8.05
N ARG A 34 -1.62 -0.66 7.59
CA ARG A 34 -2.81 -0.87 8.43
C ARG A 34 -2.85 -2.27 9.03
N LYS A 35 -2.43 -3.29 8.27
CA LYS A 35 -2.39 -4.66 8.79
C LYS A 35 -1.23 -4.87 9.74
N GLN A 36 -0.02 -4.49 9.38
CA GLN A 36 1.22 -4.95 10.02
C GLN A 36 1.77 -4.00 11.09
N HIS A 37 1.49 -2.69 10.99
CA HIS A 37 2.12 -1.67 11.82
C HIS A 37 1.12 -0.87 12.66
N VAL A 38 -0.17 -0.92 12.33
CA VAL A 38 -1.22 -0.25 13.12
C VAL A 38 -1.76 -1.23 14.15
N PRO A 39 -1.73 -0.89 15.45
CA PRO A 39 -2.33 -1.70 16.50
C PRO A 39 -3.86 -1.74 16.34
N MET A 40 -4.47 -2.85 16.77
CA MET A 40 -5.86 -3.17 16.49
C MET A 40 -6.85 -2.13 17.02
N ASP A 41 -6.57 -1.54 18.20
CA ASP A 41 -7.31 -0.42 18.80
C ASP A 41 -7.34 0.85 17.94
N GLN A 42 -6.47 0.94 16.94
CA GLN A 42 -6.34 2.06 16.03
C GLN A 42 -6.81 1.70 14.60
N VAL A 43 -7.31 0.48 14.38
CA VAL A 43 -7.88 0.04 13.10
C VAL A 43 -9.39 0.27 13.12
N PRO A 44 -9.93 1.21 12.31
CA PRO A 44 -11.37 1.34 12.16
C PRO A 44 -11.92 0.03 11.57
N PHE A 45 -13.02 -0.49 12.14
CA PHE A 45 -13.73 -1.72 11.72
C PHE A 45 -13.10 -3.08 12.12
N ALA A 46 -12.21 -3.13 13.11
CA ALA A 46 -11.72 -4.41 13.63
C ALA A 46 -12.81 -5.17 14.43
N CYS A 47 -12.99 -6.47 14.14
CA CYS A 47 -13.81 -7.35 14.98
C CYS A 47 -13.08 -7.56 16.32
N GLY A 48 -13.60 -7.04 17.44
CA GLY A 48 -13.01 -7.26 18.77
C GLY A 48 -13.16 -8.69 19.32
N LEU A 49 -13.95 -9.54 18.64
CA LEU A 49 -14.24 -10.92 19.04
C LEU A 49 -13.50 -11.97 18.20
N CYS A 50 -13.05 -11.57 17.02
CA CYS A 50 -12.46 -12.43 16.03
C CYS A 50 -11.15 -11.77 15.60
N ASN A 51 -10.01 -12.40 15.89
CA ASN A 51 -8.67 -12.01 15.45
C ASN A 51 -8.48 -12.07 13.90
N PHE A 52 -9.55 -11.85 13.13
CA PHE A 52 -9.55 -11.93 11.68
C PHE A 52 -9.03 -10.62 11.09
N ARG A 53 -8.02 -10.75 10.23
CA ARG A 53 -7.13 -9.67 9.77
C ARG A 53 -7.06 -9.58 8.25
#